data_AF-A0A955IU16-F1
#
_entry.id   AF-A0A955IU16-F1
#
_cell.length_a   1.000
_cell.length_b   1.000
_cell.length_c   1.000
_cell.angle_alpha   90.00
_cell.angle_beta   90.00
_cell.angle_gamma   90.00
#
_symmetry.space_group_name_H-M   'P 1'
#
loop_
_entity.id
_entity.type
_entity.pdbx_description
1 polymer ?
#
loop_
_entity_poly.entity_id
_entity_poly.type
_entity_poly.pdbx_seq_one_letter_code
_entity_poly.pdbx_strand_id
1 'polypeptide(L)'
;MTEFLRTISFQGGYNTTIVLLGATILGNASGCVGAFIVLRRRALVADALAHATLPGICIAFLVLVAMGLPRSLPALLVGAACTGAFGVVLVHLVTARTRLREDAAIGIVLSVFFGIGITLLGRIQSMPDAQQAGLKSFIYGQAATMLREDVIVIGVAAAFVLLCTGLLRREFGLLAFDAEFASTQGWPTGLLDLLLLGLMTLVAVIGLYVVGIILIVALLIIPPVAARFWTSRSATMLLISSAFGGASGFVGAALSSTRPDLPAGSVIVLTAGAFFLVSLLFAPTQGVVASSIRFTRLRVRIAIEHVLRALYEHVETIPERDRDDAWIPMDDLRAERRWNPALASSLIRVLGARRLVMRGAGGVRLTPRGLALAADVTRRHRLWEEYLLHFAHEATHVHDAADAVEHYLSPESVAELERVLQREGRLPGGGSS
;
A
#
# COMPACT_ATOMS: atom_id res chain seq x y z
N MET A 1 22.81 25.04 -7.97
CA MET A 1 21.73 25.46 -7.03
C MET A 1 20.89 26.61 -7.59
N THR A 2 21.47 27.53 -8.38
CA THR A 2 20.77 28.65 -9.03
C THR A 2 19.78 28.25 -10.13
N GLU A 3 20.09 27.23 -10.95
CA GLU A 3 19.14 26.77 -11.98
C GLU A 3 17.93 26.03 -11.42
N PHE A 4 18.11 25.15 -10.42
CA PHE A 4 17.00 24.43 -9.78
C PHE A 4 16.01 25.41 -9.12
N LEU A 5 16.52 26.44 -8.45
CA LEU A 5 15.69 27.51 -7.86
C LEU A 5 14.99 28.35 -8.93
N ARG A 6 15.65 28.65 -10.07
CA ARG A 6 15.02 29.32 -11.21
C ARG A 6 13.92 28.48 -11.87
N THR A 7 14.12 27.17 -11.98
CA THR A 7 13.13 26.25 -12.54
C THR A 7 11.89 26.14 -11.65
N ILE A 8 12.08 26.04 -10.34
CA ILE A 8 10.96 26.04 -9.37
C ILE A 8 10.23 27.39 -9.36
N SER A 9 10.93 28.50 -9.58
CA SER A 9 10.33 29.83 -9.66
C SER A 9 9.75 30.19 -11.03
N PHE A 10 9.51 29.22 -11.92
CA PHE A 10 9.02 29.43 -13.29
C PHE A 10 9.89 30.35 -14.17
N GLN A 11 11.15 30.56 -13.81
CA GLN A 11 12.13 31.36 -14.54
C GLN A 11 13.12 30.52 -15.37
N GLY A 12 12.95 29.18 -15.38
CA GLY A 12 13.81 28.22 -16.10
C GLY A 12 13.54 28.08 -17.60
N GLY A 13 12.83 29.03 -18.23
CA GLY A 13 12.50 29.03 -19.66
C GLY A 13 11.09 28.47 -19.98
N TYR A 14 10.60 28.84 -21.17
CA TYR A 14 9.24 28.52 -21.63
C TYR A 14 8.99 27.01 -21.77
N ASN A 15 9.91 26.28 -22.42
CA ASN A 15 9.79 24.83 -22.60
C ASN A 15 9.79 24.09 -21.26
N THR A 16 10.68 24.46 -20.34
CA THR A 16 10.75 23.84 -19.01
C THR A 16 9.43 23.98 -18.25
N THR A 17 8.81 25.15 -18.32
CA THR A 17 7.50 25.41 -17.70
C THR A 17 6.39 24.54 -18.30
N ILE A 18 6.38 24.38 -19.61
CA ILE A 18 5.43 23.51 -20.32
C ILE A 18 5.57 22.06 -19.85
N VAL A 19 6.78 21.54 -19.80
CA VAL A 19 7.06 20.15 -19.38
C VAL A 19 6.65 19.95 -17.92
N LEU A 20 6.98 20.90 -17.04
CA LEU A 20 6.60 20.88 -15.63
C LEU A 20 5.08 20.80 -15.45
N LEU A 21 4.34 21.67 -16.13
CA LEU A 21 2.88 21.69 -16.05
C LEU A 21 2.28 20.40 -16.61
N GLY A 22 2.73 19.96 -17.79
CA GLY A 22 2.26 18.73 -18.43
C GLY A 22 2.48 17.50 -17.55
N ALA A 23 3.70 17.32 -17.03
CA ALA A 23 4.05 16.19 -16.17
C ALA A 23 3.29 16.22 -14.84
N THR A 24 3.09 17.40 -14.24
CA THR A 24 2.35 17.55 -12.98
C THR A 24 0.87 17.20 -13.16
N ILE A 25 0.23 17.71 -14.22
CA ILE A 25 -1.18 17.46 -14.52
C ILE A 25 -1.39 15.98 -14.84
N LEU A 26 -0.55 15.40 -15.69
CA LEU A 26 -0.62 13.98 -16.04
C LEU A 26 -0.39 13.10 -14.81
N GLY A 27 0.59 13.43 -13.97
CA GLY A 27 0.88 12.74 -12.72
C GLY A 27 -0.30 12.79 -11.73
N ASN A 28 -1.00 13.91 -11.65
CA ASN A 28 -2.17 14.06 -10.80
C ASN A 28 -3.34 13.15 -11.24
N ALA A 29 -3.65 13.16 -12.54
CA ALA A 29 -4.72 12.35 -13.11
C ALA A 29 -4.42 10.84 -13.05
N SER A 30 -3.20 10.44 -13.42
CA SER A 30 -2.75 9.04 -13.35
C SER A 30 -2.70 8.53 -11.91
N GLY A 31 -2.21 9.34 -10.96
CA GLY A 31 -2.28 9.00 -9.53
C GLY A 31 -3.71 8.81 -9.02
N CYS A 32 -4.66 9.62 -9.49
CA CYS A 32 -6.07 9.52 -9.10
C CYS A 32 -6.70 8.20 -9.59
N VAL A 33 -6.64 7.95 -10.89
CA VAL A 33 -7.22 6.75 -11.51
C VAL A 33 -6.52 5.49 -11.02
N GLY A 34 -5.19 5.53 -10.96
CA GLY A 34 -4.36 4.43 -10.48
C GLY A 34 -4.71 3.99 -9.06
N ALA A 35 -5.15 4.92 -8.20
CA ALA A 35 -5.60 4.58 -6.85
C ALA A 35 -6.83 3.66 -6.83
N PHE A 36 -7.81 3.86 -7.72
CA PHE A 36 -8.94 2.92 -7.83
C PHE A 36 -8.53 1.55 -8.38
N ILE A 37 -7.60 1.52 -9.34
CA ILE A 37 -7.09 0.28 -9.92
C ILE A 37 -6.30 -0.53 -8.89
N VAL A 38 -5.47 0.12 -8.08
CA VAL A 38 -4.74 -0.51 -6.99
C VAL A 38 -5.69 -0.98 -5.89
N LEU A 39 -6.72 -0.20 -5.55
CA LEU A 39 -7.77 -0.63 -4.62
C LEU A 39 -8.48 -1.90 -5.10
N ARG A 40 -8.71 -2.03 -6.41
CA ARG A 40 -9.26 -3.22 -7.06
C ARG A 40 -8.28 -4.39 -7.18
N ARG A 41 -7.04 -4.25 -6.71
CA ARG A 41 -5.97 -5.26 -6.88
C ARG A 41 -5.62 -5.56 -8.34
N ARG A 42 -5.90 -4.63 -9.25
CA ARG A 42 -5.70 -4.77 -10.71
C ARG A 42 -4.52 -3.97 -11.23
N ALA A 43 -3.45 -3.84 -10.45
CA ALA A 43 -2.31 -2.98 -10.80
C ALA A 43 -1.67 -3.35 -12.15
N LEU A 44 -1.65 -4.65 -12.51
CA LEU A 44 -1.07 -5.15 -13.77
C LEU A 44 -1.89 -4.79 -15.01
N VAL A 45 -3.14 -4.34 -14.87
CA VAL A 45 -3.94 -3.87 -16.00
C VAL A 45 -3.29 -2.65 -16.66
N ALA A 46 -2.57 -1.82 -15.90
CA ALA A 46 -1.86 -0.65 -16.44
C ALA A 46 -0.83 -1.05 -17.47
N ASP A 47 -0.07 -2.09 -17.15
CA ASP A 47 0.96 -2.63 -18.01
C ASP A 47 0.35 -3.31 -19.25
N ALA A 48 -0.69 -4.13 -19.06
CA ALA A 48 -1.41 -4.77 -20.15
C ALA A 48 -2.00 -3.77 -21.15
N LEU A 49 -2.63 -2.71 -20.67
CA LEU A 49 -3.22 -1.68 -21.52
C LEU A 49 -2.18 -0.85 -22.25
N ALA A 50 -1.08 -0.51 -21.57
CA ALA A 50 0.05 0.13 -22.20
C ALA A 50 0.57 -0.69 -23.40
N HIS A 51 0.77 -2.00 -23.22
CA HIS A 51 1.26 -2.87 -24.29
C HIS A 51 0.20 -3.16 -25.35
N ALA A 52 -1.09 -3.10 -24.99
CA ALA A 52 -2.20 -3.20 -25.95
C ALA A 52 -2.26 -2.01 -26.93
N THR A 53 -1.69 -0.85 -26.58
CA THR A 53 -1.68 0.31 -27.47
C THR A 53 -0.63 0.22 -28.58
N LEU A 54 0.49 -0.48 -28.33
CA LEU A 54 1.61 -0.60 -29.26
C LEU A 54 1.23 -1.21 -30.63
N PRO A 55 0.51 -2.35 -30.72
CA PRO A 55 0.05 -2.87 -32.01
C PRO A 55 -0.85 -1.88 -32.75
N GLY A 56 -1.67 -1.09 -32.04
CA GLY A 56 -2.53 -0.07 -32.64
C GLY A 56 -1.75 1.05 -33.32
N ILE A 57 -0.67 1.52 -32.69
CA ILE A 57 0.24 2.51 -33.29
C ILE A 57 0.89 1.94 -34.55
N CYS A 58 1.35 0.68 -34.49
CA CYS A 58 2.02 0.03 -35.62
C CYS A 58 1.05 -0.17 -36.81
N ILE A 59 -0.18 -0.62 -36.54
CA ILE A 59 -1.21 -0.80 -37.58
C ILE A 59 -1.57 0.56 -38.20
N ALA A 60 -1.80 1.60 -37.39
CA ALA A 60 -2.11 2.93 -37.89
C ALA A 60 -0.99 3.49 -38.77
N PHE A 61 0.27 3.28 -38.38
CA PHE A 61 1.42 3.66 -39.20
C PHE A 61 1.44 2.92 -40.54
N LEU A 62 1.25 1.59 -40.55
CA LEU A 62 1.23 0.80 -41.78
C LEU A 62 0.08 1.22 -42.72
N VAL A 63 -1.09 1.57 -42.17
CA VAL A 63 -2.22 2.08 -42.94
C VAL A 63 -1.91 3.44 -43.57
N LEU A 64 -1.29 4.36 -42.83
CA LEU A 64 -0.87 5.67 -43.35
C LEU A 64 0.12 5.52 -44.52
N VAL A 65 1.13 4.66 -44.34
CA VAL A 65 2.12 4.37 -45.39
C VAL A 65 1.46 3.73 -46.61
N ALA A 66 0.54 2.78 -46.42
CA ALA A 66 -0.18 2.13 -47.52
C ALA A 66 -1.08 3.12 -48.30
N MET A 67 -1.61 4.15 -47.63
CA MET A 67 -2.40 5.21 -48.25
C MET A 67 -1.55 6.34 -48.86
N GLY A 68 -0.22 6.30 -48.72
CA GLY A 68 0.69 7.36 -49.17
C GLY A 68 0.52 8.68 -48.41
N LEU A 69 -0.12 8.66 -47.24
CA LEU A 69 -0.35 9.83 -46.41
C LEU A 69 0.88 10.13 -45.54
N PRO A 70 1.21 11.41 -45.31
CA PRO A 70 2.24 11.76 -44.36
C PRO A 70 1.85 11.34 -42.93
N ARG A 71 2.86 11.13 -42.09
CA ARG A 71 2.69 10.82 -40.67
C ARG A 71 1.78 11.84 -40.00
N SER A 72 0.67 11.37 -39.43
CA SER A 72 -0.19 12.17 -38.57
C SER A 72 -0.24 11.58 -37.17
N LEU A 73 0.20 12.38 -36.19
CA LEU A 73 0.22 12.00 -34.78
C LEU A 73 -1.18 11.66 -34.24
N PRO A 74 -2.25 12.42 -34.59
CA PRO A 74 -3.60 12.07 -34.18
C PRO A 74 -4.06 10.70 -34.69
N ALA A 75 -3.71 10.31 -35.92
CA ALA A 75 -4.09 9.00 -36.46
C ALA A 75 -3.39 7.85 -35.73
N LEU A 76 -2.11 8.02 -35.37
CA LEU A 76 -1.38 7.04 -34.55
C LEU A 76 -2.02 6.89 -33.16
N LEU A 77 -2.42 8.00 -32.53
CA LEU A 77 -3.12 8.00 -31.25
C LEU A 77 -4.51 7.36 -31.33
N VAL A 78 -5.23 7.58 -32.43
CA VAL A 78 -6.52 6.90 -32.68
C VAL A 78 -6.31 5.39 -32.80
N GLY A 79 -5.26 4.95 -33.52
CA GLY A 79 -4.88 3.54 -33.57
C GLY A 79 -4.58 2.96 -32.19
N ALA A 80 -3.76 3.67 -31.40
CA ALA A 80 -3.44 3.32 -30.02
C ALA A 80 -4.70 3.19 -29.15
N ALA A 81 -5.62 4.16 -29.24
CA ALA A 81 -6.87 4.19 -28.49
C ALA A 81 -7.80 3.04 -28.90
N CYS A 82 -7.95 2.77 -30.20
CA CYS A 82 -8.78 1.68 -30.71
C CYS A 82 -8.29 0.32 -30.20
N THR A 83 -7.00 0.04 -30.33
CA THR A 83 -6.44 -1.25 -29.90
C THR A 83 -6.35 -1.37 -28.37
N GLY A 84 -6.08 -0.27 -27.66
CA GLY A 84 -6.16 -0.22 -26.20
C GLY A 84 -7.58 -0.46 -25.67
N ALA A 85 -8.59 0.18 -26.26
CA ALA A 85 -10.00 -0.04 -25.91
C ALA A 85 -10.45 -1.46 -26.25
N PHE A 86 -10.00 -2.01 -27.39
CA PHE A 86 -10.23 -3.41 -27.73
C PHE A 86 -9.59 -4.34 -26.69
N GLY A 87 -8.38 -4.03 -26.21
CA GLY A 87 -7.73 -4.74 -25.11
C GLY A 87 -8.56 -4.73 -23.82
N VAL A 88 -9.11 -3.59 -23.42
CA VAL A 88 -10.02 -3.47 -22.26
C VAL A 88 -11.23 -4.39 -22.42
N VAL A 89 -11.91 -4.28 -23.56
CA VAL A 89 -13.12 -5.08 -23.85
C VAL A 89 -12.79 -6.56 -23.86
N LEU A 90 -11.63 -6.95 -24.39
CA LEU A 90 -11.19 -8.33 -24.42
C LEU A 90 -10.91 -8.87 -23.02
N VAL A 91 -10.20 -8.11 -22.17
CA VAL A 91 -9.99 -8.50 -20.76
C VAL A 91 -11.34 -8.70 -20.08
N HIS A 92 -12.25 -7.74 -20.22
CA HIS A 92 -13.59 -7.81 -19.64
C HIS A 92 -14.41 -9.01 -20.17
N LEU A 93 -14.35 -9.28 -21.47
CA LEU A 93 -15.09 -10.38 -22.08
C LEU A 93 -14.55 -11.74 -21.61
N VAL A 94 -13.22 -11.89 -21.55
CA VAL A 94 -12.58 -13.12 -21.08
C VAL A 94 -12.94 -13.38 -19.62
N THR A 95 -12.87 -12.37 -18.75
CA THR A 95 -13.23 -12.54 -17.34
C THR A 95 -14.73 -12.77 -17.13
N ALA A 96 -15.60 -12.14 -17.93
CA ALA A 96 -17.05 -12.31 -17.80
C ALA A 96 -17.57 -13.64 -18.37
N ARG A 97 -16.92 -14.20 -19.41
CA ARG A 97 -17.40 -15.41 -20.11
C ARG A 97 -16.68 -16.70 -19.69
N THR A 98 -15.58 -16.60 -18.95
CA THR A 98 -14.79 -17.77 -18.54
C THR A 98 -14.62 -17.84 -17.03
N ARG A 99 -14.18 -18.99 -16.52
CA ARG A 99 -13.83 -19.17 -15.09
C ARG A 99 -12.37 -18.80 -14.79
N LEU A 100 -11.71 -18.06 -15.69
CA LEU A 100 -10.32 -17.66 -15.51
C LEU A 100 -10.22 -16.60 -14.42
N ARG A 101 -9.14 -16.68 -13.64
CA ARG A 101 -8.76 -15.60 -12.74
C ARG A 101 -8.43 -14.36 -13.56
N GLU A 102 -8.81 -13.21 -13.02
CA GLU A 102 -8.61 -11.93 -13.67
C GLU A 102 -7.16 -11.65 -14.06
N ASP A 103 -6.21 -11.91 -13.16
CA ASP A 103 -4.77 -11.74 -13.43
C ASP A 103 -4.29 -12.59 -14.62
N ALA A 104 -4.88 -13.79 -14.80
CA ALA A 104 -4.56 -14.65 -15.93
C ALA A 104 -5.10 -14.08 -17.24
N ALA A 105 -6.33 -13.54 -17.24
CA ALA A 105 -6.91 -12.89 -18.41
C ALA A 105 -6.06 -11.67 -18.84
N ILE A 106 -5.66 -10.84 -17.87
CA ILE A 106 -4.78 -9.69 -18.09
C ILE A 106 -3.43 -10.14 -18.70
N GLY A 107 -2.82 -11.20 -18.14
CA GLY A 107 -1.55 -11.74 -18.63
C GLY A 107 -1.62 -12.31 -20.05
N ILE A 108 -2.73 -12.98 -20.41
CA ILE A 108 -2.96 -13.48 -21.77
C ILE A 108 -3.07 -12.32 -22.76
N VAL A 109 -3.89 -11.31 -22.45
CA VAL A 109 -4.07 -10.14 -23.32
C VAL A 109 -2.76 -9.38 -23.48
N LEU A 110 -2.03 -9.13 -22.39
CA LEU A 110 -0.70 -8.52 -22.42
C LEU A 110 0.24 -9.27 -23.38
N SER A 111 0.35 -10.59 -23.22
CA SER A 111 1.29 -11.41 -23.99
C SER A 111 0.96 -11.45 -25.49
N VAL A 112 -0.32 -11.59 -25.84
CA VAL A 112 -0.77 -11.62 -27.25
C VAL A 112 -0.56 -10.27 -27.92
N PHE A 113 -0.98 -9.17 -27.29
CA PHE A 113 -0.86 -7.84 -27.89
C PHE A 113 0.60 -7.40 -27.97
N PHE A 114 1.41 -7.72 -26.96
CA PHE A 114 2.83 -7.45 -27.00
C PHE A 114 3.53 -8.24 -28.12
N GLY A 115 3.22 -9.53 -28.27
CA GLY A 115 3.74 -10.35 -29.36
C GLY A 115 3.41 -9.77 -30.73
N ILE A 116 2.13 -9.46 -30.98
CA ILE A 116 1.69 -8.82 -32.23
C ILE A 116 2.40 -7.48 -32.44
N GLY A 117 2.45 -6.65 -31.39
CA GLY A 117 3.06 -5.34 -31.43
C GLY A 117 4.55 -5.38 -31.79
N ILE A 118 5.33 -6.26 -31.15
CA ILE A 118 6.75 -6.43 -31.44
C ILE A 118 6.98 -7.01 -32.83
N THR A 119 6.17 -7.97 -33.29
CA THR A 119 6.27 -8.49 -34.67
C THR A 119 6.03 -7.40 -35.70
N LEU A 120 5.00 -6.56 -35.50
CA LEU A 120 4.72 -5.42 -36.39
C LEU A 120 5.84 -4.38 -36.33
N LEU A 121 6.32 -4.06 -35.13
CA LEU A 121 7.43 -3.13 -34.91
C LEU A 121 8.69 -3.59 -35.63
N GLY A 122 9.06 -4.87 -35.53
CA GLY A 122 10.20 -5.45 -36.23
C GLY A 122 10.07 -5.37 -37.76
N ARG A 123 8.86 -5.56 -38.29
CA ARG A 123 8.58 -5.38 -39.72
C ARG A 123 8.74 -3.92 -40.15
N ILE A 124 8.20 -2.97 -39.38
CA ILE A 124 8.32 -1.53 -39.65
C ILE A 124 9.78 -1.08 -39.60
N GLN A 125 10.55 -1.58 -38.64
CA GLN A 125 11.97 -1.25 -38.49
C GLN A 125 12.85 -1.76 -39.64
N SER A 126 12.35 -2.74 -40.40
CA SER A 126 13.05 -3.31 -41.56
C SER A 126 12.72 -2.59 -42.87
N MET A 127 11.77 -1.64 -42.87
CA MET A 127 11.39 -0.86 -44.05
C MET A 127 12.33 0.35 -44.24
N PRO A 128 12.53 0.86 -45.48
CA PRO A 128 13.33 2.06 -45.73
C PRO A 128 12.87 3.30 -44.92
N ASP A 129 11.56 3.38 -44.65
CA ASP A 129 10.94 4.46 -43.86
C ASP A 129 10.95 4.20 -42.33
N ALA A 130 11.70 3.20 -41.86
CA ALA A 130 11.76 2.80 -40.45
C ALA A 130 12.07 3.95 -39.47
N GLN A 131 12.94 4.89 -39.85
CA GLN A 131 13.28 6.03 -39.01
C GLN A 131 12.13 7.06 -38.92
N GLN A 132 11.31 7.18 -39.96
CA GLN A 132 10.18 8.13 -39.99
C GLN A 132 9.04 7.72 -39.05
N ALA A 133 8.96 6.42 -38.74
CA ALA A 133 7.95 5.89 -37.82
C ALA A 133 8.10 6.45 -36.40
N GLY A 134 9.29 6.89 -35.99
CA GLY A 134 9.53 7.53 -34.69
C GLY A 134 9.06 6.69 -33.49
N LEU A 135 8.92 5.37 -33.65
CA LEU A 135 8.34 4.47 -32.65
C LEU A 135 9.16 4.42 -31.35
N LYS A 136 10.47 4.73 -31.43
CA LYS A 136 11.35 4.85 -30.25
C LYS A 136 10.88 5.95 -29.28
N SER A 137 10.28 7.04 -29.78
CA SER A 137 9.83 8.13 -28.91
C SER A 137 8.61 7.77 -28.07
N PHE A 138 7.79 6.81 -28.50
CA PHE A 138 6.66 6.30 -27.70
C PHE A 138 7.12 5.40 -26.55
N ILE A 139 8.26 4.72 -26.70
CA ILE A 139 8.81 3.86 -25.64
C ILE A 139 9.46 4.72 -24.55
N TYR A 140 10.32 5.66 -24.94
CA TYR A 140 11.11 6.48 -24.01
C TYR A 140 10.46 7.81 -23.62
N GLY A 141 9.39 8.21 -24.31
CA GLY A 141 8.77 9.52 -24.17
C GLY A 141 9.56 10.63 -24.88
N GLN A 142 8.87 11.73 -25.19
CA GLN A 142 9.44 12.93 -25.80
C GLN A 142 9.09 14.18 -24.98
N ALA A 143 9.13 14.04 -23.65
CA ALA A 143 8.74 15.10 -22.74
C ALA A 143 9.53 16.40 -22.95
N ALA A 144 10.81 16.32 -23.35
CA ALA A 144 11.63 17.51 -23.63
C ALA A 144 11.14 18.35 -24.82
N THR A 145 10.39 17.77 -25.76
CA THR A 145 9.87 18.44 -26.96
C THR A 145 8.38 18.78 -26.85
N MET A 146 7.82 18.74 -25.64
CA MET A 146 6.41 19.00 -25.39
C MET A 146 6.02 20.43 -25.78
N LEU A 147 4.90 20.56 -26.49
CA LEU A 147 4.35 21.82 -26.95
C LEU A 147 3.21 22.30 -26.03
N ARG A 148 2.81 23.56 -26.18
CA ARG A 148 1.64 24.12 -25.45
C ARG A 148 0.37 23.33 -25.77
N GLU A 149 0.20 22.92 -27.02
CA GLU A 149 -0.97 22.15 -27.47
C GLU A 149 -1.07 20.80 -26.74
N ASP A 150 0.05 20.13 -26.51
CA ASP A 150 0.09 18.87 -25.76
C ASP A 150 -0.36 19.05 -24.31
N VAL A 151 0.04 20.16 -23.67
CA VAL A 151 -0.39 20.48 -22.29
C VAL A 151 -1.89 20.76 -22.23
N ILE A 152 -2.46 21.42 -23.24
CA ILE A 152 -3.90 21.67 -23.31
C ILE A 152 -4.66 20.34 -23.45
N VAL A 153 -4.20 19.45 -24.33
CA VAL A 153 -4.79 18.11 -24.51
C VAL A 153 -4.72 17.30 -23.22
N ILE A 154 -3.56 17.27 -22.55
CA ILE A 154 -3.40 16.62 -21.24
C ILE A 154 -4.29 17.28 -20.20
N GLY A 155 -4.36 18.62 -20.17
CA GLY A 155 -5.18 19.38 -19.24
C GLY A 155 -6.65 19.05 -19.34
N VAL A 156 -7.20 19.05 -20.55
CA VAL A 156 -8.61 18.72 -20.81
C VAL A 156 -8.90 17.27 -20.43
N ALA A 157 -8.05 16.33 -20.84
CA ALA A 157 -8.27 14.92 -20.51
C ALA A 157 -8.09 14.62 -19.03
N ALA A 158 -7.09 15.21 -18.37
CA ALA A 158 -6.90 15.10 -16.93
C ALA A 158 -8.08 15.70 -16.17
N ALA A 159 -8.58 16.86 -16.57
CA ALA A 159 -9.76 17.48 -15.98
C ALA A 159 -11.00 16.59 -16.14
N PHE A 160 -11.22 16.03 -17.33
CA PHE A 160 -12.31 15.08 -17.57
C PHE A 160 -12.19 13.84 -16.68
N VAL A 161 -11.00 13.25 -16.60
CA VAL A 161 -10.74 12.07 -15.78
C VAL A 161 -10.95 12.36 -14.30
N LEU A 162 -10.37 13.44 -13.78
CA LEU A 162 -10.52 13.86 -12.38
C LEU A 162 -11.98 14.21 -12.03
N LEU A 163 -12.71 14.81 -12.98
CA LEU A 163 -14.13 15.09 -12.81
C LEU A 163 -14.93 13.78 -12.72
N CYS A 164 -14.73 12.85 -13.65
CA CYS A 164 -15.41 11.55 -13.64
C CYS A 164 -15.07 10.75 -12.38
N THR A 165 -13.79 10.64 -11.99
CA THR A 165 -13.40 9.92 -10.76
C THR A 165 -13.85 10.62 -9.48
N GLY A 166 -13.94 11.95 -9.50
CA GLY A 166 -14.45 12.75 -8.39
C GLY A 166 -15.96 12.60 -8.19
N LEU A 167 -16.73 12.68 -9.28
CA LEU A 167 -18.19 12.51 -9.26
C LEU A 167 -18.59 11.07 -8.92
N LEU A 168 -17.95 10.09 -9.54
CA LEU A 168 -18.25 8.66 -9.38
C LEU A 168 -17.43 8.01 -8.24
N ARG A 169 -16.93 8.82 -7.30
CA ARG A 169 -16.03 8.35 -6.22
C ARG A 169 -16.70 7.29 -5.35
N ARG A 170 -18.00 7.43 -5.09
CA ARG A 170 -18.75 6.53 -4.20
C ARG A 170 -18.99 5.19 -4.89
N GLU A 171 -19.33 5.24 -6.16
CA GLU A 171 -19.63 4.14 -7.06
C GLU A 171 -18.37 3.31 -7.32
N PHE A 172 -17.26 3.95 -7.70
CA PHE A 172 -15.96 3.28 -7.84
C PHE A 172 -15.44 2.76 -6.51
N GLY A 173 -15.73 3.44 -5.40
CA GLY A 173 -15.42 2.97 -4.06
C GLY A 173 -16.16 1.67 -3.73
N LEU A 174 -17.49 1.66 -3.90
CA LEU A 174 -18.32 0.47 -3.68
C LEU A 174 -17.85 -0.69 -4.56
N LEU A 175 -17.64 -0.41 -5.83
CA LEU A 175 -17.14 -1.35 -6.81
C LEU A 175 -15.74 -1.91 -6.45
N ALA A 176 -14.87 -1.13 -5.81
CA ALA A 176 -13.52 -1.56 -5.43
C ALA A 176 -13.47 -2.39 -4.15
N PHE A 177 -14.40 -2.17 -3.20
CA PHE A 177 -14.43 -2.90 -1.93
C PHE A 177 -15.34 -4.13 -1.99
N ASP A 178 -16.50 -4.03 -2.64
CA ASP A 178 -17.46 -5.12 -2.75
C ASP A 178 -18.33 -4.98 -4.01
N ALA A 179 -17.89 -5.65 -5.08
CA ALA A 179 -18.60 -5.66 -6.35
C ALA A 179 -19.89 -6.51 -6.30
N GLU A 180 -19.98 -7.50 -5.42
CA GLU A 180 -21.15 -8.38 -5.29
C GLU A 180 -22.27 -7.66 -4.53
N PHE A 181 -21.92 -6.97 -3.44
CA PHE A 181 -22.85 -6.08 -2.76
C PHE A 181 -23.36 -4.97 -3.69
N ALA A 182 -22.48 -4.36 -4.49
CA ALA A 182 -22.89 -3.35 -5.48
C ALA A 182 -23.92 -3.88 -6.49
N SER A 183 -23.75 -5.12 -6.97
CA SER A 183 -24.69 -5.72 -7.92
C SER A 183 -26.05 -6.05 -7.28
N THR A 184 -26.06 -6.49 -6.01
CA THR A 184 -27.32 -6.71 -5.27
C THR A 184 -28.11 -5.42 -5.02
N GLN A 185 -27.43 -4.27 -4.93
CA GLN A 185 -28.05 -2.96 -4.85
C GLN A 185 -28.52 -2.40 -6.20
N GLY A 186 -28.34 -3.14 -7.30
CA GLY A 186 -28.77 -2.74 -8.63
C GLY A 186 -27.81 -1.83 -9.38
N TRP A 187 -26.57 -1.64 -8.89
CA TRP A 187 -25.57 -0.87 -9.63
C TRP A 187 -25.03 -1.67 -10.83
N PRO A 188 -24.85 -1.03 -12.01
CA PRO A 188 -24.32 -1.70 -13.19
C PRO A 188 -22.79 -1.88 -13.07
N THR A 189 -22.35 -2.84 -12.27
CA THR A 189 -20.93 -3.07 -11.94
C THR A 189 -20.04 -3.28 -13.16
N GLY A 190 -20.54 -3.98 -14.20
CA GLY A 190 -19.81 -4.17 -15.46
C GLY A 190 -19.58 -2.86 -16.23
N LEU A 191 -20.57 -1.96 -16.26
CA LEU A 191 -20.44 -0.66 -16.91
C LEU A 191 -19.50 0.26 -16.14
N LEU A 192 -19.60 0.27 -14.80
CA LEU A 192 -18.70 1.05 -13.95
C LEU A 192 -17.25 0.56 -14.08
N ASP A 193 -17.03 -0.75 -14.17
CA ASP A 193 -15.71 -1.31 -14.40
C ASP A 193 -15.16 -0.93 -15.78
N LEU A 194 -15.98 -1.06 -16.83
CA LEU A 194 -15.61 -0.64 -18.18
C LEU A 194 -15.28 0.86 -18.25
N LEU A 195 -16.04 1.69 -17.54
CA LEU A 195 -15.80 3.13 -17.44
C LEU A 195 -14.48 3.42 -16.73
N LEU A 196 -14.19 2.76 -15.61
CA LEU A 196 -12.92 2.92 -14.88
C LEU A 196 -11.72 2.51 -15.74
N LEU A 197 -11.82 1.37 -16.42
CA LEU A 197 -10.79 0.91 -17.36
C LEU A 197 -10.67 1.85 -18.56
N GLY A 198 -11.77 2.40 -19.07
CA GLY A 198 -11.77 3.40 -20.14
C GLY A 198 -11.08 4.71 -19.76
N LEU A 199 -11.34 5.24 -18.56
CA LEU A 199 -10.65 6.42 -18.03
C LEU A 199 -9.14 6.17 -17.89
N MET A 200 -8.78 4.97 -17.45
CA MET A 200 -7.39 4.54 -17.36
C MET A 200 -6.73 4.43 -18.73
N THR A 201 -7.39 3.83 -19.71
CA THR A 201 -6.89 3.77 -21.10
C THR A 201 -6.73 5.15 -21.69
N LEU A 202 -7.66 6.08 -21.43
CA LEU A 202 -7.57 7.46 -21.88
C LEU A 202 -6.29 8.13 -21.33
N VAL A 203 -6.04 8.03 -20.03
CA VAL A 203 -4.81 8.54 -19.40
C VAL A 203 -3.57 7.84 -19.95
N ALA A 204 -3.62 6.52 -20.15
CA ALA A 204 -2.52 5.73 -20.68
C ALA A 204 -2.14 6.16 -22.12
N VAL A 205 -3.11 6.32 -23.01
CA VAL A 205 -2.89 6.72 -24.42
C VAL A 205 -2.30 8.12 -24.52
N ILE A 206 -2.81 9.07 -23.73
CA ILE A 206 -2.32 10.45 -23.74
C ILE A 206 -0.91 10.52 -23.12
N GLY A 207 -0.71 9.83 -21.99
CA GLY A 207 0.58 9.77 -21.33
C GLY A 207 1.66 9.05 -22.15
N LEU A 208 1.28 8.04 -22.92
CA LEU A 208 2.19 7.28 -23.78
C LEU A 208 2.95 8.16 -24.76
N TYR A 209 2.28 9.12 -25.41
CA TYR A 209 2.92 9.99 -26.38
C TYR A 209 3.89 10.98 -25.72
N VAL A 210 3.44 11.64 -24.66
CA VAL A 210 4.19 12.74 -24.05
C VAL A 210 5.35 12.20 -23.21
N VAL A 211 5.09 11.15 -22.46
CA VAL A 211 5.87 10.76 -21.31
C VAL A 211 6.47 9.35 -21.46
N GLY A 212 5.91 8.53 -22.35
CA GLY A 212 6.41 7.21 -22.68
C GLY A 212 5.71 6.08 -21.92
N ILE A 213 5.77 4.88 -22.50
CA ILE A 213 5.02 3.71 -22.01
C ILE A 213 5.41 3.30 -20.59
N ILE A 214 6.70 3.33 -20.26
CA ILE A 214 7.22 2.86 -18.97
C ILE A 214 6.81 3.83 -17.87
N LEU A 215 6.94 5.14 -18.13
CA LEU A 215 6.64 6.14 -17.12
C LEU A 215 5.14 6.26 -16.84
N ILE A 216 4.27 6.14 -17.85
CA ILE A 216 2.83 6.20 -17.57
C ILE A 216 2.36 5.03 -16.69
N VAL A 217 2.89 3.83 -16.91
CA VAL A 217 2.64 2.67 -16.03
C VAL A 217 3.18 2.93 -14.63
N ALA A 218 4.38 3.49 -14.51
CA ALA A 218 4.96 3.85 -13.21
C ALA A 218 4.10 4.87 -12.44
N LEU A 219 3.58 5.91 -13.12
CA LEU A 219 2.72 6.93 -12.49
C LEU A 219 1.33 6.39 -12.13
N LEU A 220 0.83 5.37 -12.84
CA LEU A 220 -0.42 4.68 -12.52
C LEU A 220 -0.31 3.71 -11.33
N ILE A 221 0.90 3.28 -10.96
CA ILE A 221 1.11 2.26 -9.91
C ILE A 221 1.81 2.84 -8.68
N ILE A 222 2.97 3.50 -8.86
CA ILE A 222 3.85 3.88 -7.75
C ILE A 222 3.18 4.90 -6.80
N PRO A 223 2.62 6.04 -7.26
CA PRO A 223 1.98 6.99 -6.36
C PRO A 223 0.78 6.41 -5.58
N PRO A 224 -0.13 5.63 -6.21
CA PRO A 224 -1.18 4.91 -5.49
C PRO A 224 -0.69 3.98 -4.40
N VAL A 225 0.32 3.15 -4.70
CA VAL A 225 0.86 2.20 -3.73
C VAL A 225 1.57 2.96 -2.60
N ALA A 226 2.30 4.03 -2.91
CA ALA A 226 2.91 4.90 -1.90
C ALA A 226 1.84 5.52 -0.99
N ALA A 227 0.75 6.05 -1.54
CA ALA A 227 -0.35 6.65 -0.79
C ALA A 227 -1.06 5.66 0.14
N ARG A 228 -1.11 4.37 -0.23
CA ARG A 228 -1.76 3.32 0.56
C ARG A 228 -1.12 3.15 1.95
N PHE A 229 0.17 3.43 2.10
CA PHE A 229 0.85 3.32 3.40
C PHE A 229 0.41 4.40 4.40
N TRP A 230 -0.02 5.57 3.90
CA TRP A 230 -0.34 6.75 4.71
C TRP A 230 -1.79 6.77 5.21
N THR A 231 -2.72 6.11 4.53
CA THR A 231 -4.14 6.18 4.89
C THR A 231 -4.90 4.91 4.54
N SER A 232 -5.90 4.59 5.37
CA SER A 232 -6.89 3.54 5.13
C SER A 232 -8.18 4.06 4.47
N ARG A 233 -8.35 5.39 4.37
CA ARG A 233 -9.56 6.01 3.80
C ARG A 233 -9.40 6.21 2.30
N SER A 234 -10.34 5.69 1.50
CA SER A 234 -10.29 5.77 0.03
C SER A 234 -10.26 7.21 -0.48
N ALA A 235 -11.06 8.12 0.09
CA ALA A 235 -11.08 9.53 -0.29
C ALA A 235 -9.70 10.20 -0.13
N THR A 236 -9.10 9.99 1.04
CA THR A 236 -7.78 10.54 1.38
C THR A 236 -6.69 9.89 0.52
N MET A 237 -6.81 8.60 0.22
CA MET A 237 -5.87 7.89 -0.65
C MET A 237 -5.83 8.48 -2.05
N LEU A 238 -7.00 8.83 -2.63
CA LEU A 238 -7.07 9.47 -3.94
C LEU A 238 -6.32 10.81 -3.95
N LEU A 239 -6.57 11.65 -2.94
CA LEU A 239 -5.91 12.96 -2.82
C LEU A 239 -4.39 12.84 -2.64
N ILE A 240 -3.93 11.95 -1.75
CA ILE A 240 -2.49 11.73 -1.52
C ILE A 240 -1.84 11.14 -2.77
N SER A 241 -2.49 10.19 -3.44
CA SER A 241 -1.98 9.58 -4.66
C SER A 241 -1.83 10.59 -5.80
N SER A 242 -2.87 11.41 -6.03
CA SER A 242 -2.82 12.53 -6.98
C SER A 242 -1.73 13.54 -6.63
N ALA A 243 -1.58 13.87 -5.35
CA ALA A 243 -0.52 14.78 -4.90
C ALA A 243 0.88 14.18 -5.12
N PHE A 244 1.09 12.89 -4.82
CA PHE A 244 2.36 12.21 -5.04
C PHE A 244 2.69 12.07 -6.52
N GLY A 245 1.71 11.75 -7.36
CA GLY A 245 1.90 11.66 -8.82
C GLY A 245 2.19 13.03 -9.44
N GLY A 246 1.47 14.07 -9.02
CA GLY A 246 1.75 15.43 -9.46
C GLY A 246 3.11 15.93 -8.97
N ALA A 247 3.45 15.68 -7.69
CA ALA A 247 4.73 16.06 -7.12
C ALA A 247 5.92 15.32 -7.75
N SER A 248 5.78 14.03 -8.11
CA SER A 248 6.83 13.29 -8.80
C SER A 248 7.02 13.83 -10.22
N GLY A 249 5.93 14.15 -10.92
CA GLY A 249 5.97 14.84 -12.21
C GLY A 249 6.70 16.19 -12.12
N PHE A 250 6.34 17.01 -11.13
CA PHE A 250 6.94 18.33 -10.91
C PHE A 250 8.43 18.24 -10.55
N VAL A 251 8.77 17.49 -9.49
CA VAL A 251 10.14 17.37 -8.99
C VAL A 251 11.03 16.66 -10.01
N GLY A 252 10.52 15.61 -10.66
CA GLY A 252 11.24 14.87 -11.70
C GLY A 252 11.52 15.72 -12.94
N ALA A 253 10.54 16.48 -13.43
CA ALA A 253 10.74 17.41 -14.54
C ALA A 253 11.70 18.55 -14.18
N ALA A 254 11.59 19.11 -12.97
CA ALA A 254 12.50 20.14 -12.48
C ALA A 254 13.95 19.64 -12.37
N LEU A 255 14.16 18.42 -11.86
CA LEU A 255 15.47 17.80 -11.79
C LEU A 255 16.05 17.52 -13.18
N SER A 256 15.22 17.00 -14.09
CA SER A 256 15.64 16.74 -15.47
C SER A 256 16.08 18.02 -16.20
N SER A 257 15.50 19.18 -15.89
CA SER A 257 15.89 20.44 -16.53
C SER A 257 17.29 20.91 -16.14
N THR A 258 17.83 20.45 -15.01
CA THR A 258 19.15 20.86 -14.52
C THR A 258 20.31 20.14 -15.19
N ARG A 259 20.03 19.05 -15.92
CA ARG A 259 21.03 18.29 -16.68
C ARG A 259 20.48 17.93 -18.06
N PRO A 260 21.01 18.52 -19.15
CA PRO A 260 20.53 18.30 -20.51
C PRO A 260 20.49 16.83 -20.97
N ASP A 261 21.35 15.97 -20.42
CA ASP A 261 21.52 14.59 -20.88
C ASP A 261 20.61 13.57 -20.19
N LEU A 262 19.77 13.98 -19.23
CA LEU A 262 18.88 13.06 -18.51
C LEU A 262 17.51 12.97 -19.18
N PRO A 263 17.04 11.76 -19.57
CA PRO A 263 15.67 11.58 -20.04
C PRO A 263 14.67 11.91 -18.93
N ALA A 264 13.83 12.93 -19.16
CA ALA A 264 12.84 13.39 -18.18
C ALA A 264 11.95 12.25 -17.68
N GLY A 265 11.62 11.30 -18.55
CA GLY A 265 10.80 10.16 -18.18
C GLY A 265 11.42 9.31 -17.06
N SER A 266 12.67 8.89 -17.26
CA SER A 266 13.40 8.09 -16.27
C SER A 266 13.57 8.80 -14.93
N VAL A 267 13.85 10.11 -14.96
CA VAL A 267 14.01 10.92 -13.73
C VAL A 267 12.70 10.98 -12.94
N ILE A 268 11.56 11.19 -13.62
CA ILE A 268 10.25 11.18 -12.95
C ILE A 268 9.97 9.81 -12.32
N VAL A 269 10.26 8.69 -13.00
CA VAL A 269 10.11 7.35 -12.41
C VAL A 269 10.95 7.21 -11.13
N LEU A 270 12.22 7.63 -11.18
CA LEU A 270 13.12 7.57 -10.02
C LEU A 270 12.62 8.44 -8.86
N THR A 271 12.08 9.62 -9.14
CA THR A 271 11.49 10.47 -8.08
C THR A 271 10.23 9.85 -7.48
N ALA A 272 9.35 9.25 -8.29
CA ALA A 272 8.19 8.51 -7.78
C ALA A 272 8.64 7.31 -6.92
N GLY A 273 9.67 6.58 -7.36
CA GLY A 273 10.28 5.49 -6.59
C GLY A 273 10.87 5.96 -5.26
N ALA A 274 11.52 7.13 -5.24
CA ALA A 274 12.02 7.74 -4.00
C ALA A 274 10.87 8.08 -3.04
N PHE A 275 9.76 8.66 -3.52
CA PHE A 275 8.57 8.92 -2.71
C PHE A 275 7.95 7.63 -2.17
N PHE A 276 7.94 6.56 -2.97
CA PHE A 276 7.53 5.24 -2.53
C PHE A 276 8.43 4.69 -1.42
N LEU A 277 9.76 4.76 -1.57
CA LEU A 277 10.70 4.29 -0.55
C LEU A 277 10.54 5.06 0.76
N VAL A 278 10.40 6.39 0.69
CA VAL A 278 10.12 7.23 1.86
C VAL A 278 8.80 6.83 2.51
N SER A 279 7.75 6.60 1.72
CA SER A 279 6.45 6.15 2.22
C SER A 279 6.53 4.77 2.88
N LEU A 280 7.24 3.82 2.28
CA LEU A 280 7.43 2.47 2.80
C LEU A 280 8.16 2.48 4.15
N LEU A 281 9.18 3.33 4.30
CA LEU A 281 9.99 3.39 5.52
C LEU A 281 9.28 4.16 6.64
N PHE A 282 8.73 5.34 6.33
CA PHE A 282 8.31 6.33 7.33
C PHE A 282 6.80 6.45 7.53
N ALA A 283 5.97 5.76 6.76
CA ALA A 283 4.52 5.90 6.94
C ALA A 283 4.05 5.45 8.35
N PRO A 284 3.19 6.24 9.01
CA PRO A 284 2.88 6.05 10.43
C PRO A 284 2.05 4.79 10.72
N THR A 285 1.18 4.39 9.79
CA THR A 285 0.23 3.28 10.00
C THR A 285 0.73 1.94 9.50
N GLN A 286 1.45 1.93 8.38
CA GLN A 286 1.84 0.70 7.67
C GLN A 286 3.33 0.67 7.29
N GLY A 287 4.12 1.69 7.65
CA GLY A 287 5.54 1.73 7.35
C GLY A 287 6.34 0.69 8.13
N VAL A 288 7.46 0.26 7.55
CA VAL A 288 8.34 -0.78 8.13
C VAL A 288 8.88 -0.36 9.50
N VAL A 289 9.27 0.92 9.66
CA VAL A 289 9.79 1.44 10.93
C VAL A 289 8.68 1.50 11.98
N ALA A 290 7.52 2.05 11.63
CA ALA A 290 6.38 2.12 12.56
C ALA A 290 5.89 0.73 12.98
N SER A 291 5.87 -0.23 12.04
CA SER A 291 5.54 -1.63 12.33
C SER A 291 6.56 -2.27 13.26
N SER A 292 7.85 -2.08 12.99
CA SER A 292 8.95 -2.63 13.81
C SER A 292 8.95 -2.05 15.23
N ILE A 293 8.66 -0.75 15.38
CA ILE A 293 8.55 -0.09 16.70
C ILE A 293 7.34 -0.65 17.45
N ARG A 294 6.17 -0.76 16.82
CA ARG A 294 4.97 -1.34 17.46
C ARG A 294 5.22 -2.77 17.91
N PHE A 295 5.82 -3.59 17.05
CA PHE A 295 6.12 -4.98 17.36
C PHE A 295 7.15 -5.12 18.48
N THR A 296 8.18 -4.26 18.49
CA THR A 296 9.17 -4.24 19.58
C THR A 296 8.54 -3.79 20.90
N ARG A 297 7.69 -2.76 20.88
CA ARG A 297 6.95 -2.31 22.06
C ARG A 297 6.02 -3.39 22.60
N LEU A 298 5.30 -4.08 21.72
CA LEU A 298 4.44 -5.22 22.07
C LEU A 298 5.27 -6.35 22.68
N ARG A 299 6.38 -6.74 22.05
CA ARG A 299 7.31 -7.75 22.59
C ARG A 299 7.83 -7.38 23.99
N VAL A 300 8.22 -6.12 24.20
CA VAL A 300 8.68 -5.65 25.51
C VAL A 300 7.55 -5.66 26.54
N ARG A 301 6.33 -5.24 26.16
CA ARG A 301 5.15 -5.28 27.03
C ARG A 301 4.83 -6.71 27.46
N ILE A 302 4.75 -7.64 26.51
CA ILE A 302 4.52 -9.07 26.75
C ILE A 302 5.62 -9.64 27.66
N ALA A 303 6.89 -9.31 27.39
CA ALA A 303 7.99 -9.78 28.23
C ALA A 303 7.91 -9.24 29.66
N ILE A 304 7.48 -7.97 29.85
CA ILE A 304 7.23 -7.39 31.17
C ILE A 304 6.08 -8.12 31.88
N GLU A 305 4.97 -8.36 31.19
CA GLU A 305 3.80 -9.06 31.75
C GLU A 305 4.16 -10.51 32.15
N HIS A 306 4.97 -11.21 31.36
CA HIS A 306 5.49 -12.53 31.72
C HIS A 306 6.42 -12.50 32.96
N VAL A 307 7.30 -11.51 33.08
CA VAL A 307 8.15 -11.32 34.28
C VAL A 307 7.30 -11.07 35.52
N LEU A 308 6.32 -10.18 35.43
CA LEU A 308 5.41 -9.90 36.55
C LEU A 308 4.63 -11.14 36.95
N ARG A 309 4.08 -11.88 35.99
CA ARG A 309 3.38 -13.13 36.26
C ARG A 309 4.26 -14.17 36.93
N ALA A 310 5.48 -14.42 36.41
CA ALA A 310 6.40 -15.38 37.01
C ALA A 310 6.78 -14.99 38.45
N LEU A 311 7.00 -13.70 38.70
CA LEU A 311 7.23 -13.19 40.06
C LEU A 311 6.02 -13.45 40.97
N TYR A 312 4.79 -13.27 40.47
CA TYR A 312 3.57 -13.48 41.24
C TYR A 312 3.30 -14.97 41.53
N GLU A 313 3.46 -15.84 40.53
CA GLU A 313 3.32 -17.30 40.67
C GLU A 313 4.30 -17.83 41.73
N HIS A 314 5.53 -17.28 41.77
CA HIS A 314 6.49 -17.64 42.82
C HIS A 314 6.05 -17.11 44.21
N VAL A 315 5.54 -15.88 44.32
CA VAL A 315 5.00 -15.37 45.61
C VAL A 315 3.84 -16.22 46.12
N GLU A 316 2.99 -16.75 45.23
CA GLU A 316 1.90 -17.65 45.63
C GLU A 316 2.39 -18.94 46.29
N THR A 317 3.56 -19.46 45.89
CA THR A 317 4.15 -20.66 46.52
C THR A 317 4.65 -20.42 47.95
N ILE A 318 4.86 -19.15 48.34
CA ILE A 318 5.33 -18.77 49.66
C ILE A 318 4.13 -18.68 50.62
N PRO A 319 4.22 -19.24 51.85
CA PRO A 319 3.16 -19.15 52.84
C PRO A 319 2.75 -17.69 53.12
N GLU A 320 1.45 -17.43 53.29
CA GLU A 320 0.89 -16.06 53.42
C GLU A 320 1.58 -15.18 54.47
N ARG A 321 2.06 -15.78 55.56
CA ARG A 321 2.77 -15.08 56.63
C ARG A 321 4.08 -14.42 56.20
N ASP A 322 4.71 -14.93 55.14
CA ASP A 322 6.06 -14.52 54.71
C ASP A 322 6.07 -13.79 53.35
N ARG A 323 4.90 -13.57 52.73
CA ARG A 323 4.78 -13.04 51.35
C ARG A 323 5.26 -11.59 51.20
N ASP A 324 5.01 -10.74 52.19
CA ASP A 324 5.31 -9.31 52.10
C ASP A 324 6.82 -8.99 52.14
N ASP A 325 7.61 -9.90 52.73
CA ASP A 325 9.07 -9.76 52.86
C ASP A 325 9.88 -10.76 52.01
N ALA A 326 9.21 -11.56 51.19
CA ALA A 326 9.84 -12.56 50.35
C ALA A 326 10.78 -11.96 49.29
N TRP A 327 12.02 -12.45 49.28
CA TRP A 327 12.99 -12.19 48.22
C TRP A 327 13.05 -13.39 47.29
N ILE A 328 12.85 -13.15 45.99
CA ILE A 328 12.86 -14.20 44.97
C ILE A 328 14.27 -14.29 44.36
N PRO A 329 14.97 -15.43 44.51
CA PRO A 329 16.27 -15.64 43.88
C PRO A 329 16.16 -15.51 42.36
N MET A 330 17.17 -14.90 41.74
CA MET A 330 17.19 -14.71 40.28
C MET A 330 17.28 -16.04 39.53
N ASP A 331 17.82 -17.08 40.15
CA ASP A 331 18.03 -18.38 39.53
C ASP A 331 16.74 -19.19 39.43
N ASP A 332 15.82 -19.05 40.39
CA ASP A 332 14.49 -19.67 40.35
C ASP A 332 13.65 -19.08 39.20
N LEU A 333 13.71 -17.75 39.03
CA LEU A 333 13.06 -17.04 37.91
C LEU A 333 13.61 -17.46 36.53
N ARG A 334 14.86 -17.94 36.47
CA ARG A 334 15.49 -18.39 35.21
C ARG A 334 15.12 -19.82 34.85
N ALA A 335 14.98 -20.69 35.86
CA ALA A 335 14.70 -22.11 35.67
C ALA A 335 13.29 -22.36 35.10
N GLU A 336 12.31 -21.55 35.50
CA GLU A 336 10.89 -21.82 35.24
C GLU A 336 10.43 -21.50 33.80
N ARG A 337 11.09 -20.57 33.09
CA ARG A 337 10.68 -20.14 31.72
C ARG A 337 11.80 -20.08 30.67
N ARG A 338 13.01 -20.61 30.95
CA ARG A 338 14.15 -20.66 30.00
C ARG A 338 14.47 -19.31 29.33
N TRP A 339 14.46 -18.22 30.09
CA TRP A 339 14.77 -16.91 29.52
C TRP A 339 16.26 -16.69 29.29
N ASN A 340 16.58 -15.88 28.27
CA ASN A 340 17.93 -15.39 28.09
C ASN A 340 18.33 -14.52 29.30
N PRO A 341 19.45 -14.81 30.00
CA PRO A 341 19.86 -14.11 31.22
C PRO A 341 20.10 -12.61 31.00
N ALA A 342 20.51 -12.19 29.79
CA ALA A 342 20.71 -10.78 29.45
C ALA A 342 19.38 -10.01 29.32
N LEU A 343 18.33 -10.67 28.81
CA LEU A 343 17.00 -10.07 28.66
C LEU A 343 16.29 -9.96 30.02
N ALA A 344 16.33 -11.03 30.83
CA ALA A 344 15.72 -11.03 32.16
C ALA A 344 16.32 -9.93 33.07
N SER A 345 17.65 -9.81 33.11
CA SER A 345 18.33 -8.78 33.91
C SER A 345 18.02 -7.35 33.44
N SER A 346 17.83 -7.14 32.13
CA SER A 346 17.44 -5.86 31.55
C SER A 346 15.98 -5.51 31.87
N LEU A 347 15.05 -6.46 31.76
CA LEU A 347 13.63 -6.26 32.06
C LEU A 347 13.41 -5.95 33.54
N ILE A 348 14.09 -6.65 34.44
CA ILE A 348 14.02 -6.37 35.88
C ILE A 348 14.59 -4.98 36.19
N ARG A 349 15.52 -4.45 35.37
CA ARG A 349 16.08 -3.10 35.54
C ARG A 349 15.04 -2.05 35.16
N VAL A 350 14.30 -2.31 34.08
CA VAL A 350 13.15 -1.50 33.65
C VAL A 350 12.04 -1.53 34.70
N LEU A 351 11.71 -2.70 35.26
CA LEU A 351 10.72 -2.84 36.34
C LEU A 351 11.14 -2.10 37.62
N GLY A 352 12.43 -2.14 37.96
CA GLY A 352 12.99 -1.38 39.07
C GLY A 352 12.90 0.13 38.86
N ALA A 353 13.23 0.61 37.66
CA ALA A 353 13.07 2.03 37.31
C ALA A 353 11.60 2.50 37.38
N ARG A 354 10.65 1.60 37.11
CA ARG A 354 9.20 1.84 37.26
C ARG A 354 8.68 1.69 38.69
N ARG A 355 9.55 1.41 39.68
CA ARG A 355 9.20 1.16 41.08
C ARG A 355 8.20 0.01 41.29
N LEU A 356 8.19 -0.96 40.37
CA LEU A 356 7.37 -2.18 40.49
C LEU A 356 8.13 -3.29 41.23
N VAL A 357 9.46 -3.20 41.25
CA VAL A 357 10.35 -4.22 41.80
C VAL A 357 11.50 -3.56 42.58
N MET A 358 11.87 -4.14 43.72
CA MET A 358 13.06 -3.83 44.49
C MET A 358 14.14 -4.88 44.24
N ARG A 359 15.40 -4.43 44.18
CA ARG A 359 16.58 -5.30 44.02
C ARG A 359 17.42 -5.26 45.30
N GLY A 360 17.88 -6.41 45.74
CA GLY A 360 18.70 -6.57 46.95
C GLY A 360 19.61 -7.78 46.85
N ALA A 361 20.42 -7.99 47.89
CA ALA A 361 21.39 -9.10 47.95
C ALA A 361 20.73 -10.49 47.89
N GLY A 362 19.47 -10.61 48.33
CA GLY A 362 18.68 -11.84 48.29
C GLY A 362 17.90 -12.06 46.98
N GLY A 363 18.02 -11.18 45.98
CA GLY A 363 17.31 -11.31 44.70
C GLY A 363 16.34 -10.17 44.42
N VAL A 364 15.11 -10.51 44.06
CA VAL A 364 14.11 -9.60 43.50
C VAL A 364 12.85 -9.63 44.35
N ARG A 365 12.33 -8.47 44.75
CA ARG A 365 11.07 -8.36 45.53
C ARG A 365 10.07 -7.47 44.81
N LEU A 366 8.79 -7.85 44.77
CA LEU A 366 7.72 -6.99 44.24
C LEU A 366 7.44 -5.84 45.22
N THR A 367 7.23 -4.62 44.72
CA THR A 367 6.68 -3.52 45.55
C THR A 367 5.18 -3.74 45.74
N PRO A 368 4.49 -3.07 46.69
CA PRO A 368 3.03 -3.19 46.82
C PRO A 368 2.28 -2.85 45.51
N ARG A 369 2.79 -1.86 44.76
CA ARG A 369 2.28 -1.51 43.42
C ARG A 369 2.59 -2.59 42.38
N GLY A 370 3.79 -3.18 42.43
CA GLY A 370 4.18 -4.29 41.57
C GLY A 370 3.35 -5.55 41.81
N LEU A 371 3.05 -5.87 43.07
CA LEU A 371 2.23 -7.00 43.48
C LEU A 371 0.80 -6.87 42.95
N ALA A 372 0.17 -5.70 43.14
CA ALA A 372 -1.17 -5.45 42.60
C ALA A 372 -1.23 -5.60 41.07
N LEU A 373 -0.25 -5.03 40.35
CA LEU A 373 -0.17 -5.14 38.90
C LEU A 373 0.11 -6.59 38.45
N ALA A 374 0.98 -7.30 39.15
CA ALA A 374 1.31 -8.69 38.85
C ALA A 374 0.15 -9.65 39.12
N ALA A 375 -0.61 -9.42 40.19
CA ALA A 375 -1.85 -10.13 40.50
C ALA A 375 -2.88 -9.92 39.38
N ASP A 376 -3.06 -8.68 38.92
CA ASP A 376 -4.02 -8.36 37.86
C ASP A 376 -3.62 -8.96 36.50
N VAL A 377 -2.33 -8.91 36.13
CA VAL A 377 -1.82 -9.58 34.92
C VAL A 377 -2.00 -11.09 35.00
N THR A 378 -1.75 -11.69 36.16
CA THR A 378 -1.93 -13.14 36.38
C THR A 378 -3.40 -13.53 36.34
N ARG A 379 -4.28 -12.73 36.97
CA ARG A 379 -5.74 -12.91 36.92
C ARG A 379 -6.24 -12.90 35.48
N ARG A 380 -5.89 -11.86 34.72
CA ARG A 380 -6.25 -11.75 33.29
C ARG A 380 -5.80 -12.97 32.51
N HIS A 381 -4.57 -13.42 32.71
CA HIS A 381 -4.07 -14.62 32.02
C HIS A 381 -4.87 -15.89 32.39
N ARG A 382 -5.14 -16.14 33.67
CA ARG A 382 -5.89 -17.33 34.11
C ARG A 382 -7.33 -17.32 33.60
N LEU A 383 -7.99 -16.15 33.60
CA LEU A 383 -9.33 -15.99 33.02
C LEU A 383 -9.32 -16.34 31.52
N TRP A 384 -8.27 -15.94 30.79
CA TRP A 384 -8.11 -16.30 29.38
C TRP A 384 -7.86 -17.79 29.18
N GLU A 385 -7.01 -18.41 29.99
CA GLU A 385 -6.75 -19.85 29.96
C GLU A 385 -8.05 -20.64 30.16
N GLU A 386 -8.84 -20.27 31.18
CA GLU A 386 -10.13 -20.90 31.45
C GLU A 386 -11.15 -20.67 30.33
N TYR A 387 -11.24 -19.43 29.82
CA TYR A 387 -12.12 -19.13 28.70
C TYR A 387 -11.76 -19.97 27.47
N LEU A 388 -10.47 -20.11 27.15
CA LEU A 388 -10.04 -20.91 26.00
C LEU A 388 -10.32 -22.41 26.22
N LEU A 389 -10.09 -22.93 27.42
CA LEU A 389 -10.39 -24.33 27.74
C LEU A 389 -11.89 -24.65 27.68
N HIS A 390 -12.76 -23.71 28.07
CA HIS A 390 -14.21 -23.91 28.14
C HIS A 390 -14.96 -23.52 26.85
N PHE A 391 -14.49 -22.51 26.11
CA PHE A 391 -15.23 -21.92 24.99
C PHE A 391 -14.51 -21.99 23.63
N ALA A 392 -13.22 -22.37 23.56
CA ALA A 392 -12.48 -22.37 22.29
C ALA A 392 -12.63 -23.63 21.42
N HIS A 393 -13.66 -24.47 21.65
CA HIS A 393 -14.00 -25.54 20.69
C HIS A 393 -14.45 -25.00 19.31
N GLU A 394 -14.68 -23.69 19.15
CA GLU A 394 -15.17 -23.08 17.90
C GLU A 394 -14.24 -22.04 17.23
N ALA A 395 -13.07 -21.68 17.80
CA ALA A 395 -12.27 -20.55 17.31
C ALA A 395 -10.85 -20.95 16.82
N THR A 396 -10.67 -21.11 15.51
CA THR A 396 -9.44 -21.59 14.87
C THR A 396 -8.31 -20.57 14.68
N HIS A 397 -8.46 -19.30 15.08
CA HIS A 397 -7.40 -18.28 14.89
C HIS A 397 -7.34 -17.27 16.04
N VAL A 398 -6.56 -17.56 17.10
CA VAL A 398 -6.50 -16.73 18.33
C VAL A 398 -5.07 -16.31 18.73
N HIS A 399 -4.06 -16.46 17.88
CA HIS A 399 -2.71 -15.99 18.22
C HIS A 399 -2.49 -14.48 18.04
N ASP A 400 -3.35 -13.77 17.28
CA ASP A 400 -3.12 -12.36 16.91
C ASP A 400 -4.02 -11.31 17.62
N ALA A 401 -5.02 -11.75 18.42
CA ALA A 401 -6.10 -10.88 18.91
C ALA A 401 -6.04 -10.53 20.42
N ALA A 402 -4.87 -10.52 21.05
CA ALA A 402 -4.76 -10.28 22.49
C ALA A 402 -5.03 -8.82 22.93
N ASP A 403 -4.89 -7.82 22.04
CA ASP A 403 -5.12 -6.40 22.36
C ASP A 403 -6.55 -5.91 22.03
N ALA A 404 -7.40 -6.71 21.35
CA ALA A 404 -8.69 -6.25 20.81
C ALA A 404 -9.94 -6.66 21.63
N VAL A 405 -9.78 -7.50 22.66
CA VAL A 405 -10.91 -8.24 23.26
C VAL A 405 -11.23 -7.81 24.71
N GLU A 406 -10.56 -6.77 25.22
CA GLU A 406 -10.89 -6.14 26.51
C GLU A 406 -12.33 -5.55 26.55
N HIS A 407 -13.08 -5.59 25.44
CA HIS A 407 -14.47 -5.11 25.30
C HIS A 407 -15.52 -6.18 24.97
N TYR A 408 -15.17 -7.46 24.79
CA TYR A 408 -16.14 -8.50 24.41
C TYR A 408 -16.54 -9.46 25.54
N LEU A 409 -15.81 -9.48 26.65
CA LEU A 409 -16.24 -10.25 27.82
C LEU A 409 -17.32 -9.47 28.56
N SER A 410 -18.55 -10.00 28.56
CA SER A 410 -19.64 -9.43 29.35
C SER A 410 -19.31 -9.50 30.85
N PRO A 411 -19.77 -8.56 31.69
CA PRO A 411 -19.53 -8.59 33.14
C PRO A 411 -19.98 -9.91 33.80
N GLU A 412 -21.02 -10.54 33.24
CA GLU A 412 -21.53 -11.84 33.70
C GLU A 412 -20.56 -12.98 33.39
N SER A 413 -19.97 -13.01 32.18
CA SER A 413 -18.95 -14.00 31.78
C SER A 413 -17.68 -13.89 32.62
N VAL A 414 -17.28 -12.66 32.99
CA VAL A 414 -16.14 -12.44 33.89
C VAL A 414 -16.44 -12.98 35.29
N ALA A 415 -17.62 -12.70 35.85
CA ALA A 415 -18.01 -13.18 37.17
C ALA A 415 -18.14 -14.70 37.25
N GLU A 416 -18.54 -15.35 36.15
CA GLU A 416 -18.61 -16.81 36.06
C GLU A 416 -17.22 -17.45 36.05
N LEU A 417 -16.29 -16.94 35.23
CA LEU A 417 -14.91 -17.41 35.19
C LEU A 417 -14.17 -17.18 36.53
N GLU A 418 -14.45 -16.06 37.21
CA GLU A 418 -13.91 -15.82 38.55
C GLU A 418 -14.40 -16.84 39.59
N ARG A 419 -15.67 -17.24 39.54
CA ARG A 419 -16.21 -18.29 40.43
C ARG A 419 -15.56 -19.65 40.17
N VAL A 420 -15.24 -19.97 38.92
CA VAL A 420 -14.50 -21.20 38.57
C VAL A 420 -13.09 -21.14 39.15
N LEU A 421 -12.35 -20.06 38.91
CA LEU A 421 -11.01 -19.86 39.46
C LEU A 421 -10.99 -19.89 41.00
N GLN A 422 -12.05 -19.39 41.64
CA GLN A 422 -12.18 -19.43 43.11
C GLN A 422 -12.38 -20.85 43.65
N ARG A 423 -13.17 -21.70 42.96
CA ARG A 423 -13.36 -23.11 43.33
C ARG A 423 -12.09 -23.93 43.17
N GLU A 424 -11.26 -23.60 42.18
CA GLU A 424 -9.98 -24.26 41.94
C GLU A 424 -8.84 -23.73 42.81
N GLY A 425 -9.09 -22.72 43.66
CA GLY A 425 -8.06 -22.08 44.47
C GLY A 425 -7.02 -21.30 43.66
N ARG A 426 -7.34 -20.96 42.40
CA ARG A 426 -6.44 -20.30 41.44
C ARG A 426 -6.74 -18.80 41.27
N LEU A 427 -7.68 -18.24 42.05
CA LEU A 427 -8.00 -16.81 42.00
C LEU A 427 -6.99 -15.97 42.81
N PRO A 428 -6.21 -15.08 42.17
CA PRO A 428 -5.19 -14.29 42.86
C PRO A 428 -5.82 -13.20 43.76
N GLY A 429 -5.32 -13.06 45.00
CA GLY A 429 -5.78 -12.03 45.96
C GLY A 429 -7.08 -12.36 46.71
N GLY A 430 -7.60 -13.58 46.57
CA GLY A 430 -8.79 -14.07 47.28
C GLY A 430 -8.52 -14.42 48.74
N GLY A 431 -8.01 -13.48 49.53
CA GLY A 431 -8.25 -13.49 50.97
C GLY A 431 -9.73 -13.14 51.18
N SER A 432 -10.44 -14.00 51.91
CA SER A 432 -11.82 -13.80 52.34
C SER A 432 -12.08 -12.34 52.77
N SER A 433 -13.17 -11.78 52.23
CA SER A 433 -13.89 -10.64 52.84
C SER A 433 -14.05 -10.81 54.35
#